data_AF-A0A660Z9I0-F1
#
_entry.id   AF-A0A660Z9I0-F1
#
_cell.length_a   1.000
_cell.length_b   1.000
_cell.length_c   1.000
_cell.angle_alpha   90.00
_cell.angle_beta   90.00
_cell.angle_gamma   90.00
#
_symmetry.space_group_name_H-M   'P 1'
#
loop_
_entity.id
_entity.type
_entity.pdbx_description
1 polymer ?
#
loop_
_entity_poly.entity_id
_entity_poly.type
_entity_poly.pdbx_seq_one_letter_code
_entity_poly.pdbx_strand_id
1 'polypeptide(L)'
;SVSKTKQRVAAELTAILAFSALKNNDKVGLILFTDKIEKFVPPRKGNKHVLRIIREVLSFQPEGNATDIGSALEFMNGAIKKKSIAFLLSDFMDDGFEKILRIVGKKHDLIGLVLDDRRESEIPKMGLIKLSDAETNQERWVDTSSRKVQKALQKRREEMIGKRKSLFITSRLDSIYVRTGENYITPLVNFFRMREKRW
;
A
#
# COMPACT_ATOMS: atom_id res chain seq x y z
N SER A 1 19.46 13.19 -7.34
CA SER A 1 19.14 11.83 -6.87
C SER A 1 17.64 11.63 -6.84
N VAL A 2 17.10 10.90 -7.81
CA VAL A 2 15.65 10.72 -7.97
C VAL A 2 15.17 9.79 -6.85
N SER A 3 14.61 10.38 -5.79
CA SER A 3 13.91 9.66 -4.72
C SER A 3 12.95 8.64 -5.34
N LYS A 4 13.03 7.36 -4.94
CA LYS A 4 12.12 6.33 -5.42
C LYS A 4 10.69 6.70 -5.03
N THR A 5 9.80 6.85 -6.01
CA THR A 5 8.37 7.09 -5.78
C THR A 5 7.73 5.88 -5.07
N LYS A 6 6.61 6.10 -4.35
CA LYS A 6 5.83 5.01 -3.73
C LYS A 6 5.51 3.90 -4.73
N GLN A 7 5.14 4.26 -5.97
CA GLN A 7 4.90 3.32 -7.07
C GLN A 7 6.12 2.43 -7.39
N ARG A 8 7.32 3.01 -7.46
CA ARG A 8 8.55 2.24 -7.72
C ARG A 8 8.86 1.26 -6.58
N VAL A 9 8.70 1.70 -5.33
CA VAL A 9 8.89 0.83 -4.17
C VAL A 9 7.83 -0.29 -4.14
N ALA A 10 6.57 0.03 -4.47
CA ALA A 10 5.51 -0.97 -4.62
C ALA A 10 5.88 -2.01 -5.68
N ALA A 11 6.35 -1.59 -6.85
CA ALA A 11 6.77 -2.49 -7.93
C ALA A 11 7.91 -3.43 -7.51
N GLU A 12 8.92 -2.90 -6.82
CA GLU A 12 10.05 -3.68 -6.32
C GLU A 12 9.58 -4.71 -5.27
N LEU A 13 8.70 -4.31 -4.35
CA LEU A 13 8.11 -5.21 -3.35
C LEU A 13 7.23 -6.30 -3.98
N THR A 14 6.39 -5.94 -4.95
CA THR A 14 5.58 -6.91 -5.71
C THR A 14 6.47 -7.92 -6.43
N ALA A 15 7.57 -7.48 -7.04
CA ALA A 15 8.53 -8.39 -7.68
C ALA A 15 9.15 -9.36 -6.67
N ILE A 16 9.60 -8.88 -5.51
CA ILE A 16 10.16 -9.74 -4.44
C ILE A 16 9.16 -10.79 -3.98
N LEU A 17 7.91 -10.37 -3.72
CA LEU A 17 6.85 -11.28 -3.28
C LEU A 17 6.49 -12.31 -4.36
N ALA A 18 6.39 -11.87 -5.62
CA ALA A 18 6.07 -12.75 -6.74
C ALA A 18 7.18 -13.78 -7.02
N PHE A 19 8.44 -13.37 -6.94
CA PHE A 19 9.58 -14.30 -7.06
C PHE A 19 9.69 -15.26 -5.87
N SER A 20 9.38 -14.81 -4.65
CA SER A 20 9.32 -15.69 -3.48
C SER A 20 8.28 -16.80 -3.67
N ALA A 21 7.07 -16.43 -4.09
CA ALA A 21 6.02 -17.38 -4.42
C ALA A 21 6.41 -18.32 -5.58
N LEU A 22 7.15 -17.81 -6.58
CA LEU A 22 7.66 -18.63 -7.68
C LEU A 22 8.61 -19.73 -7.21
N LYS A 23 9.50 -19.40 -6.25
CA LYS A 23 10.46 -20.35 -5.68
C LYS A 23 9.75 -21.54 -5.02
N ASN A 24 8.57 -21.30 -4.44
CA ASN A 24 7.73 -22.33 -3.84
C ASN A 24 6.72 -22.95 -4.83
N ASN A 25 6.78 -22.58 -6.11
CA ASN A 25 5.84 -23.01 -7.15
C ASN A 25 4.36 -22.71 -6.82
N ASP A 26 4.12 -21.57 -6.16
CA ASP A 26 2.79 -21.09 -5.79
C ASP A 26 2.08 -20.39 -6.95
N LYS A 27 0.75 -20.27 -6.85
CA LYS A 27 -0.04 -19.45 -7.77
C LYS A 27 0.04 -17.99 -7.34
N VAL A 28 0.36 -17.10 -8.27
CA VAL A 28 0.45 -15.65 -8.02
C VAL A 28 -0.56 -14.93 -8.89
N GLY A 29 -1.29 -13.98 -8.30
CA GLY A 29 -2.20 -13.06 -8.99
C GLY A 29 -1.89 -11.61 -8.63
N LEU A 30 -2.55 -10.68 -9.30
CA LEU A 30 -2.38 -9.24 -9.09
C LEU A 30 -3.74 -8.55 -9.26
N ILE A 31 -4.02 -7.58 -8.38
CA ILE A 31 -5.09 -6.59 -8.55
C ILE A 31 -4.41 -5.22 -8.47
N LEU A 32 -4.59 -4.40 -9.51
CA LEU A 32 -4.22 -2.99 -9.51
C LEU A 32 -5.50 -2.18 -9.39
N PHE A 33 -5.47 -1.11 -8.58
CA PHE A 33 -6.65 -0.31 -8.30
C PHE A 33 -6.28 1.15 -8.02
N THR A 34 -7.28 2.00 -8.22
CA THR A 34 -7.36 3.43 -7.90
C THR A 34 -8.70 3.62 -7.17
N ASP A 35 -9.60 4.47 -7.66
CA ASP A 35 -11.03 4.50 -7.35
C ASP A 35 -11.83 3.41 -8.09
N LYS A 36 -11.15 2.64 -8.96
CA LYS A 36 -11.71 1.49 -9.67
C LYS A 36 -10.71 0.34 -9.76
N ILE A 37 -11.19 -0.82 -10.22
CA ILE A 37 -10.30 -1.92 -10.61
C ILE A 37 -9.67 -1.60 -11.96
N GLU A 38 -8.37 -1.33 -11.93
CA GLU A 38 -7.57 -0.97 -13.10
C GLU A 38 -7.11 -2.22 -13.86
N LYS A 39 -6.72 -3.26 -13.10
CA LYS A 39 -6.27 -4.51 -13.69
C LYS A 39 -6.50 -5.67 -12.75
N PHE A 40 -6.90 -6.81 -13.33
CA PHE A 40 -6.90 -8.09 -12.65
C PHE A 40 -6.12 -9.14 -13.44
N VAL A 41 -5.13 -9.75 -12.78
CA VAL A 41 -4.39 -10.91 -13.29
C VAL A 41 -4.70 -12.09 -12.37
N PRO A 42 -5.44 -13.12 -12.85
CA PRO A 42 -5.86 -14.22 -12.01
C PRO A 42 -4.66 -15.10 -11.55
N PRO A 43 -4.77 -15.77 -10.39
CA PRO A 43 -3.68 -16.60 -9.86
C PRO A 43 -3.30 -17.77 -10.77
N ARG A 44 -2.05 -17.80 -11.26
CA ARG A 44 -1.49 -18.92 -12.04
C ARG A 44 -0.04 -19.19 -11.64
N LYS A 45 0.48 -20.35 -12.04
CA LYS A 45 1.86 -20.78 -11.78
C LYS A 45 2.79 -20.43 -12.95
N GLY A 46 4.10 -20.46 -12.67
CA GLY A 46 5.15 -20.50 -13.67
C GLY A 46 5.84 -19.16 -13.95
N ASN A 47 7.10 -19.25 -14.39
CA ASN A 47 8.00 -18.11 -14.57
C ASN A 47 7.40 -17.04 -15.52
N LYS A 48 6.82 -17.48 -16.64
CA LYS A 48 6.20 -16.57 -17.63
C LYS A 48 5.07 -15.75 -17.01
N HIS A 49 4.29 -16.34 -16.10
CA HIS A 49 3.18 -15.66 -15.44
C HIS A 49 3.68 -14.62 -14.43
N VAL A 50 4.72 -14.95 -13.66
CA VAL A 50 5.34 -14.00 -12.72
C VAL A 50 5.99 -12.82 -13.45
N LEU A 51 6.71 -13.07 -14.55
CA LEU A 51 7.28 -12.00 -15.37
C LEU A 51 6.19 -11.11 -15.99
N ARG A 52 5.04 -11.68 -16.37
CA ARG A 52 3.87 -10.90 -16.80
C ARG A 52 3.38 -9.97 -15.69
N ILE A 53 3.20 -10.47 -14.47
CA ILE A 53 2.78 -9.65 -13.32
C ILE A 53 3.73 -8.47 -13.12
N ILE A 54 5.05 -8.73 -13.11
CA ILE A 54 6.05 -7.68 -12.93
C ILE A 54 5.96 -6.63 -14.05
N ARG A 55 5.80 -7.06 -15.30
CA ARG A 55 5.61 -6.14 -16.43
C ARG A 55 4.38 -5.25 -16.22
N GLU A 56 3.24 -5.84 -15.87
CA GLU A 56 1.98 -5.08 -15.69
C GLU A 56 2.13 -4.02 -14.59
N VAL A 57 2.83 -4.31 -13.50
CA VAL A 57 3.09 -3.32 -12.43
C VAL A 57 4.06 -2.23 -12.88
N LEU A 58 5.14 -2.59 -13.59
CA LEU A 58 6.14 -1.61 -14.05
C LEU A 58 5.63 -0.69 -15.16
N SER A 59 4.72 -1.18 -16.01
CA SER A 59 4.11 -0.39 -17.08
C SER A 59 2.78 0.24 -16.68
N PHE A 60 2.35 0.08 -15.41
CA PHE A 60 1.06 0.59 -14.97
C PHE A 60 1.03 2.12 -15.03
N GLN A 61 0.01 2.64 -15.71
CA GLN A 61 -0.37 4.04 -15.68
C GLN A 61 -1.82 4.07 -15.19
N PRO A 62 -2.11 4.75 -14.08
CA PRO A 62 -3.47 4.82 -13.56
C PRO A 62 -4.38 5.60 -14.51
N GLU A 63 -5.59 5.09 -14.73
CA GLU A 63 -6.65 5.82 -15.42
C GLU A 63 -7.49 6.63 -14.43
N GLY A 64 -7.68 6.09 -13.23
CA GLY A 64 -8.30 6.78 -12.10
C GLY A 64 -7.32 7.71 -11.38
N ASN A 65 -7.86 8.70 -10.69
CA ASN A 65 -7.09 9.72 -9.97
C ASN A 65 -7.36 9.73 -8.45
N ALA A 66 -8.28 8.90 -7.97
CA ALA A 66 -8.60 8.78 -6.54
C ALA A 66 -8.28 7.36 -6.03
N THR A 67 -8.64 7.11 -4.77
CA THR A 67 -8.36 5.84 -4.09
C THR A 67 -9.64 5.25 -3.50
N ASP A 68 -9.91 3.98 -3.78
CA ASP A 68 -10.98 3.20 -3.13
C ASP A 68 -10.48 1.79 -2.79
N ILE A 69 -9.92 1.67 -1.58
CA ILE A 69 -9.46 0.40 -1.02
C ILE A 69 -10.65 -0.53 -0.76
N GLY A 70 -11.81 0.03 -0.43
CA GLY A 70 -13.03 -0.71 -0.16
C GLY A 70 -13.43 -1.56 -1.36
N SER A 71 -13.64 -0.92 -2.51
CA SER A 71 -13.99 -1.55 -3.78
C SER A 71 -12.95 -2.59 -4.23
N ALA A 72 -11.66 -2.31 -4.02
CA ALA A 72 -10.59 -3.26 -4.31
C ALA A 72 -10.69 -4.55 -3.49
N LEU A 73 -10.97 -4.41 -2.19
CA LEU A 73 -11.15 -5.54 -1.27
C LEU A 73 -12.46 -6.31 -1.53
N GLU A 74 -13.54 -5.63 -1.90
CA GLU A 74 -14.80 -6.25 -2.31
C GLU A 74 -14.63 -7.10 -3.57
N PHE A 75 -13.96 -6.53 -4.58
CA PHE A 75 -13.61 -7.25 -5.80
C PHE A 75 -12.75 -8.48 -5.49
N MET A 76 -11.70 -8.34 -4.68
CA MET A 76 -10.86 -9.47 -4.26
C MET A 76 -11.68 -10.55 -3.57
N ASN A 77 -12.58 -10.18 -2.64
CA ASN A 77 -13.41 -11.12 -1.92
C ASN A 77 -14.34 -11.91 -2.85
N GLY A 78 -14.84 -11.25 -3.91
CA GLY A 78 -15.62 -11.84 -4.98
C GLY A 78 -14.80 -12.76 -5.88
N ALA A 79 -13.66 -12.31 -6.38
CA ALA A 79 -12.85 -13.01 -7.38
C ALA A 79 -12.04 -14.18 -6.78
N ILE A 80 -11.51 -14.02 -5.57
CA ILE A 80 -10.63 -15.00 -4.92
C ILE A 80 -11.43 -15.82 -3.91
N LYS A 81 -11.90 -16.99 -4.33
CA LYS A 81 -12.74 -17.87 -3.48
C LYS A 81 -11.94 -18.71 -2.50
N LYS A 82 -10.74 -19.17 -2.88
CA LYS A 82 -9.88 -20.00 -2.03
C LYS A 82 -9.10 -19.12 -1.04
N LYS A 83 -8.86 -19.64 0.16
CA LYS A 83 -7.98 -19.00 1.15
C LYS A 83 -6.59 -18.82 0.53
N SER A 84 -6.02 -17.64 0.72
CA SER A 84 -4.73 -17.23 0.16
C SER A 84 -4.03 -16.27 1.10
N ILE A 85 -2.72 -16.13 0.94
CA ILE A 85 -1.96 -15.00 1.50
C ILE A 85 -2.14 -13.83 0.54
N ALA A 86 -2.48 -12.65 1.05
CA ALA A 86 -2.71 -11.46 0.26
C ALA A 86 -1.95 -10.27 0.86
N PHE A 87 -1.23 -9.55 0.02
CA PHE A 87 -0.51 -8.35 0.42
C PHE A 87 -1.23 -7.13 -0.16
N LEU A 88 -1.76 -6.26 0.70
CA LEU A 88 -2.36 -4.98 0.31
C LEU A 88 -1.31 -3.89 0.43
N LEU A 89 -0.81 -3.41 -0.71
CA LEU A 89 0.19 -2.35 -0.78
C LEU A 89 -0.53 -1.01 -0.96
N SER A 90 -0.40 -0.11 0.01
CA SER A 90 -1.02 1.23 -0.02
C SER A 90 -0.38 2.12 1.04
N ASP A 91 -0.54 3.43 0.93
CA ASP A 91 -0.32 4.37 2.05
C ASP A 91 -1.53 4.40 3.02
N PHE A 92 -2.64 3.75 2.67
CA PHE A 92 -3.89 3.65 3.42
C PHE A 92 -4.53 5.02 3.71
N MET A 93 -4.39 5.95 2.76
CA MET A 93 -5.08 7.25 2.79
C MET A 93 -6.44 7.14 2.13
N ASP A 94 -7.36 6.43 2.80
CA ASP A 94 -8.75 6.22 2.37
C ASP A 94 -9.63 6.04 3.63
N ASP A 95 -10.95 6.09 3.49
CA ASP A 95 -11.91 5.91 4.58
C ASP A 95 -13.01 4.91 4.19
N GLY A 96 -13.68 4.31 5.17
CA GLY A 96 -14.85 3.44 4.93
C GLY A 96 -14.52 1.98 4.54
N PHE A 97 -13.26 1.64 4.30
CA PHE A 97 -12.83 0.27 3.97
C PHE A 97 -12.70 -0.66 5.19
N GLU A 98 -12.87 -0.16 6.42
CA GLU A 98 -12.57 -0.91 7.65
C GLU A 98 -13.40 -2.20 7.79
N LYS A 99 -14.67 -2.16 7.36
CA LYS A 99 -15.57 -3.31 7.44
C LYS A 99 -15.13 -4.43 6.50
N ILE A 100 -14.89 -4.11 5.23
CA ILE A 100 -14.47 -5.10 4.24
C ILE A 100 -13.06 -5.63 4.52
N LEU A 101 -12.16 -4.78 5.01
CA LEU A 101 -10.83 -5.17 5.45
C LEU A 101 -10.88 -6.30 6.50
N ARG A 102 -11.77 -6.19 7.50
CA ARG A 102 -11.99 -7.23 8.51
C ARG A 102 -12.57 -8.51 7.92
N ILE A 103 -13.47 -8.40 6.93
CA ILE A 103 -14.07 -9.57 6.27
C ILE A 103 -13.01 -10.33 5.47
N VAL A 104 -12.25 -9.62 4.64
CA VAL A 104 -11.15 -10.20 3.85
C VAL A 104 -10.06 -10.75 4.75
N GLY A 105 -9.70 -10.04 5.82
CA GLY A 105 -8.73 -10.46 6.82
C GLY A 105 -9.06 -11.71 7.61
N LYS A 106 -10.35 -12.00 7.80
CA LYS A 106 -10.79 -13.28 8.41
C LYS A 106 -10.73 -14.44 7.42
N LYS A 107 -11.00 -14.17 6.14
CA LYS A 107 -11.08 -15.18 5.09
C LYS A 107 -9.70 -15.54 4.51
N HIS A 108 -8.87 -14.52 4.30
CA HIS A 108 -7.53 -14.61 3.73
C HIS A 108 -6.50 -14.22 4.79
N ASP A 109 -5.27 -14.68 4.61
CA ASP A 109 -4.15 -14.17 5.39
C ASP A 109 -3.69 -12.83 4.79
N LEU A 110 -4.44 -11.78 5.14
CA LEU A 110 -4.24 -10.43 4.61
C LEU A 110 -3.16 -9.70 5.41
N ILE A 111 -2.18 -9.14 4.71
CA ILE A 111 -1.05 -8.41 5.27
C ILE A 111 -1.03 -7.02 4.67
N GLY A 112 -1.09 -6.00 5.53
CA GLY A 112 -0.99 -4.61 5.11
C GLY A 112 0.47 -4.21 4.91
N LEU A 113 0.85 -3.84 3.68
CA LEU A 113 2.16 -3.26 3.40
C LEU A 113 1.99 -1.75 3.23
N VAL A 114 2.31 -1.03 4.30
CA VAL A 114 2.15 0.41 4.42
C VAL A 114 3.33 1.12 3.78
N LEU A 115 3.08 1.91 2.73
CA LEU A 115 4.07 2.73 2.06
C LEU A 115 4.03 4.18 2.60
N ASP A 116 5.11 4.64 3.22
CA ASP A 116 5.25 5.99 3.80
C ASP A 116 6.31 6.78 3.03
N ASP A 117 6.01 7.99 2.56
CA ASP A 117 7.02 8.89 1.98
C ASP A 117 7.51 9.90 3.02
N ARG A 118 8.84 10.08 3.14
CA ARG A 118 9.44 11.06 4.06
C ARG A 118 9.03 12.49 3.73
N ARG A 119 8.72 12.78 2.47
CA ARG A 119 8.29 14.11 2.03
C ARG A 119 6.86 14.43 2.46
N GLU A 120 6.01 13.42 2.61
CA GLU A 120 4.68 13.55 3.21
C GLU A 120 4.78 13.62 4.73
N SER A 121 5.86 13.06 5.27
CA SER A 121 6.12 12.95 6.69
C SER A 121 6.51 14.26 7.35
N GLU A 122 7.37 15.01 6.67
CA GLU A 122 8.02 16.21 7.18
C GLU A 122 7.92 17.28 6.09
N ILE A 123 6.80 18.01 6.06
CA ILE A 123 6.64 19.13 5.12
C ILE A 123 7.65 20.21 5.54
N PRO A 124 8.71 20.46 4.74
CA PRO A 124 9.74 21.40 5.12
C PRO A 124 9.18 22.82 5.17
N LYS A 125 9.78 23.68 6.00
CA LYS A 125 9.42 25.11 6.08
C LYS A 125 9.92 25.82 4.82
N MET A 126 9.06 25.91 3.81
CA MET A 126 9.37 26.53 2.52
C MET A 126 8.65 27.87 2.32
N GLY A 127 8.04 28.42 3.38
CA GLY A 127 7.18 29.60 3.28
C GLY A 127 5.82 29.29 2.68
N LEU A 128 5.26 30.27 1.97
CA LEU A 128 3.98 30.16 1.30
C LEU A 128 4.13 29.35 0.02
N ILE A 129 3.62 28.12 0.02
CA ILE A 129 3.64 27.24 -1.15
C ILE A 129 2.22 26.93 -1.60
N LYS A 130 2.07 26.63 -2.89
CA LYS A 130 0.83 26.15 -3.46
C LYS A 130 0.83 24.63 -3.39
N LEU A 131 -0.09 24.04 -2.63
CA LEU A 131 -0.30 22.60 -2.58
C LEU A 131 -1.47 22.24 -3.48
N SER A 132 -1.27 21.23 -4.34
CA SER A 132 -2.35 20.61 -5.09
C SER A 132 -2.72 19.29 -4.43
N ASP A 133 -4.01 19.09 -4.19
CA ASP A 133 -4.56 17.80 -3.83
C ASP A 133 -4.45 16.84 -5.02
N ALA A 134 -3.86 15.66 -4.81
CA ALA A 134 -3.55 14.73 -5.89
C ALA A 134 -4.80 14.04 -6.47
N GLU A 135 -5.89 13.97 -5.70
CA GLU A 135 -7.13 13.31 -6.12
C GLU A 135 -8.11 14.28 -6.77
N THR A 136 -8.22 15.48 -6.21
CA THR A 136 -9.21 16.49 -6.65
C THR A 136 -8.64 17.57 -7.56
N ASN A 137 -7.31 17.66 -7.71
CA ASN A 137 -6.61 18.78 -8.36
C ASN A 137 -6.93 20.17 -7.75
N GLN A 138 -7.49 20.21 -6.54
CA GLN A 138 -7.73 21.48 -5.86
C GLN A 138 -6.43 22.07 -5.35
N GLU A 139 -6.20 23.34 -5.65
CA GLU A 139 -5.02 24.05 -5.20
C GLU A 139 -5.32 24.93 -3.98
N ARG A 140 -4.43 24.90 -2.98
CA ARG A 140 -4.52 25.76 -1.79
C ARG A 140 -3.15 26.35 -1.46
N TRP A 141 -3.16 27.64 -1.13
CA TRP A 141 -1.98 28.30 -0.57
C TRP A 141 -1.82 27.92 0.89
N VAL A 142 -0.66 27.37 1.23
CA VAL A 142 -0.32 26.92 2.58
C VAL A 142 1.01 27.53 2.99
N ASP A 143 0.98 28.31 4.07
CA ASP A 143 2.21 28.78 4.71
C ASP A 143 2.81 27.67 5.57
N THR A 144 3.79 26.96 5.01
CA THR A 144 4.52 25.88 5.67
C THR A 144 5.55 26.37 6.69
N SER A 145 5.84 27.68 6.73
CA SER A 145 6.68 28.29 7.77
C SER A 145 5.88 28.62 9.03
N SER A 146 4.54 28.70 8.93
CA SER A 146 3.67 28.94 10.07
C SER A 146 3.73 27.79 11.09
N ARG A 147 4.09 28.12 12.33
CA ARG A 147 4.12 27.17 13.45
C ARG A 147 2.76 26.52 13.71
N LYS A 148 1.66 27.26 13.48
CA LYS A 148 0.29 26.75 13.64
C LYS A 148 -0.01 25.67 12.61
N VAL A 149 0.35 25.91 11.35
CA VAL A 149 0.16 24.97 10.24
C VAL A 149 1.00 23.71 10.47
N GLN A 150 2.28 23.86 10.81
CA GLN A 150 3.18 22.74 11.12
C GLN A 150 2.63 21.86 12.26
N LYS A 151 2.16 22.47 13.37
CA LYS A 151 1.54 21.71 14.47
C LYS A 151 0.26 20.98 14.04
N ALA A 152 -0.58 21.60 13.22
CA ALA A 152 -1.82 20.99 12.74
C ALA A 152 -1.54 19.79 11.82
N LEU A 153 -0.58 19.91 10.90
CA LEU A 153 -0.14 18.83 10.01
C LEU A 153 0.43 17.66 10.82
N GLN A 154 1.29 17.94 11.79
CA GLN A 154 1.86 16.92 12.67
C GLN A 154 0.77 16.18 13.46
N LYS A 155 -0.17 16.92 14.07
CA LYS A 155 -1.28 16.33 14.83
C LYS A 155 -2.16 15.44 13.96
N ARG A 156 -2.57 15.92 12.78
CA ARG A 156 -3.38 15.13 11.83
C ARG A 156 -2.66 13.85 11.43
N ARG A 157 -1.34 13.92 11.22
CA ARG A 157 -0.53 12.76 10.88
C ARG A 157 -0.48 11.73 12.01
N GLU A 158 -0.24 12.17 13.24
CA GLU A 158 -0.25 11.29 14.43
C GLU A 158 -1.60 10.59 14.59
N GLU A 159 -2.70 11.32 14.39
CA GLU A 159 -4.06 10.77 14.40
C GLU A 159 -4.25 9.71 13.30
N MET A 160 -3.82 9.97 12.06
CA MET A 160 -3.92 9.00 10.96
C MET A 160 -3.08 7.73 11.23
N ILE A 161 -1.84 7.89 11.71
CA ILE A 161 -0.98 6.75 12.08
C ILE A 161 -1.62 5.94 13.21
N GLY A 162 -2.16 6.62 14.22
CA GLY A 162 -2.87 6.01 15.33
C GLY A 162 -4.11 5.23 14.87
N LYS A 163 -4.96 5.85 14.04
CA LYS A 163 -6.16 5.23 13.45
C LYS A 163 -5.79 3.97 12.67
N ARG A 164 -4.79 4.04 11.78
CA ARG A 164 -4.32 2.89 10.99
C ARG A 164 -3.75 1.76 11.85
N LYS A 165 -2.92 2.08 12.85
CA LYS A 165 -2.36 1.08 13.77
C LYS A 165 -3.47 0.38 14.56
N SER A 166 -4.43 1.15 15.09
CA SER A 166 -5.60 0.61 15.79
C SER A 166 -6.46 -0.28 14.88
N LEU A 167 -6.66 0.14 13.63
CA LEU A 167 -7.40 -0.64 12.63
C LEU A 167 -6.75 -2.01 12.40
N PHE A 168 -5.44 -2.09 12.16
CA PHE A 168 -4.78 -3.38 11.96
C PHE A 168 -4.84 -4.27 13.20
N ILE A 169 -4.59 -3.72 14.40
CA ILE A 169 -4.65 -4.48 15.66
C ILE A 169 -6.06 -5.03 15.89
N THR A 170 -7.08 -4.18 15.81
CA THR A 170 -8.48 -4.59 16.03
C THR A 170 -8.99 -5.55 14.96
N SER A 171 -8.42 -5.48 13.76
CA SER A 171 -8.74 -6.40 12.66
C SER A 171 -7.89 -7.68 12.68
N ARG A 172 -6.96 -7.82 13.64
CA ARG A 172 -5.99 -8.93 13.77
C ARG A 172 -5.16 -9.13 12.49
N LEU A 173 -4.80 -8.03 11.86
CA LEU A 173 -4.00 -8.03 10.64
C LEU A 173 -2.54 -7.74 10.97
N ASP A 174 -1.67 -8.55 10.37
CA ASP A 174 -0.26 -8.26 10.33
C ASP A 174 0.00 -7.07 9.39
N SER A 175 0.98 -6.23 9.71
CA SER A 175 1.38 -5.10 8.86
C SER A 175 2.89 -4.91 8.81
N ILE A 176 3.38 -4.46 7.66
CA ILE A 176 4.78 -4.12 7.40
C ILE A 176 4.82 -2.65 7.01
N TYR A 177 5.68 -1.88 7.67
CA TYR A 177 5.87 -0.47 7.36
C TYR A 177 7.13 -0.32 6.52
N VAL A 178 6.97 0.29 5.35
CA VAL A 178 8.04 0.55 4.40
C VAL A 178 8.09 2.04 4.13
N ARG A 179 9.25 2.63 4.38
CA ARG A 179 9.51 4.04 4.13
C ARG A 179 10.31 4.21 2.85
N THR A 180 9.87 5.09 1.96
CA THR A 180 10.59 5.39 0.71
C THR A 180 11.96 6.00 1.01
N GLY A 181 12.98 5.57 0.28
CA GLY A 181 14.36 6.05 0.46
C GLY A 181 15.14 5.35 1.57
N GLU A 182 14.52 4.43 2.30
CA GLU A 182 15.18 3.53 3.26
C GLU A 182 15.26 2.10 2.71
N ASN A 183 16.00 1.22 3.39
CA ASN A 183 16.07 -0.19 3.02
C ASN A 183 14.75 -0.89 3.36
N TYR A 184 13.92 -1.15 2.34
CA TYR A 184 12.63 -1.82 2.45
C TYR A 184 12.73 -3.36 2.47
N ILE A 185 13.91 -3.94 2.23
CA ILE A 185 14.14 -5.38 2.31
C ILE A 185 14.17 -5.83 3.77
N THR A 186 14.83 -5.07 4.65
CA THR A 186 15.00 -5.44 6.06
C THR A 186 13.65 -5.63 6.79
N PRO A 187 12.67 -4.70 6.69
CA PRO A 187 11.35 -4.91 7.29
C PRO A 187 10.64 -6.17 6.78
N LEU A 188 10.75 -6.45 5.47
CA LEU A 188 10.13 -7.61 4.85
C LEU A 188 10.75 -8.93 5.34
N VAL A 189 12.08 -9.01 5.40
CA VAL A 189 12.80 -10.18 5.91
C VAL A 189 12.50 -10.42 7.39
N ASN A 190 12.53 -9.36 8.19
CA ASN A 190 12.21 -9.46 9.62
C ASN A 190 10.78 -9.95 9.85
N PHE A 191 9.84 -9.47 9.04
CA PHE A 191 8.46 -9.90 9.08
C PHE A 191 8.31 -11.40 8.77
N PHE A 192 8.92 -11.89 7.68
CA PHE A 192 8.86 -13.31 7.35
C PHE A 192 9.51 -14.20 8.42
N ARG A 193 10.66 -13.79 8.98
CA ARG A 193 11.30 -14.50 10.11
C ARG A 193 10.43 -14.54 11.36
N MET A 194 9.74 -13.45 11.67
CA MET A 194 8.82 -13.40 12.81
C MET A 194 7.68 -14.41 12.63
N ARG A 195 7.15 -14.54 11.42
CA ARG A 195 6.07 -15.50 11.12
C ARG A 195 6.54 -16.95 11.11
N GLU A 196 7.72 -17.22 10.58
CA GLU A 196 8.34 -18.55 10.62
C GLU A 196 8.54 -19.05 12.05
N LYS A 197 8.71 -18.17 13.04
CA LYS A 197 8.78 -18.56 14.46
C LYS A 197 7.42 -18.77 15.13
N ARG A 198 6.34 -18.25 14.55
CA ARG A 198 4.97 -18.37 15.10
C ARG A 198 4.30 -19.66 14.66
N TRP A 199 4.82 -20.32 13.62
CA TRP A 199 4.30 -21.54 13.00
C TRP A 199 5.38 -22.62 12.98
#